data_AF-A0A936T0N6-F1
#
_entry.id   AF-A0A936T0N6-F1
#
_cell.length_a   1.000
_cell.length_b   1.000
_cell.length_c   1.000
_cell.angle_alpha   90.00
_cell.angle_beta   90.00
_cell.angle_gamma   90.00
#
_symmetry.space_group_name_H-M   'P 1'
#
loop_
_entity.id
_entity.type
_entity.pdbx_description
1 polymer ?
#
loop_
_entity_poly.entity_id
_entity_poly.type
_entity_poly.pdbx_seq_one_letter_code
_entity_poly.pdbx_strand_id
1 'polypeptide(L)'
;MPVTELLCEGNAHGPDVRLLSIILRGAGLAVTPSGGKDGFPNTVIAWRHSNPNVCAFKDNDFPRKPLGWVPHPVSKALEWQVKRDDGHHMVGWMWGRKEIENYFIDPDVLARAFGWDDAKKAGYLALLERIFDDLACATAARMALTACAPLRNRVDTKVPLNDSPEELERHLTRIAHDHSTNTALDGQKLLDAFHQLLPQCRRGGIFRDNALMVFAGKNILAKMQQMSGMDAALKDVDKLIERVLQSLKDDSAPHEWLLECTAIREAVMTWSPAARQ
;
A
#
# COMPACT_ATOMS: atom_id res chain seq x y z
N MET A 1 18.42 21.92 -0.35
CA MET A 1 17.82 22.06 1.01
C MET A 1 16.89 20.88 1.20
N PRO A 2 16.83 20.29 2.40
CA PRO A 2 15.97 19.13 2.67
C PRO A 2 14.50 19.50 2.53
N VAL A 3 13.65 18.48 2.34
CA VAL A 3 12.19 18.65 2.32
C VAL A 3 11.74 19.35 3.60
N THR A 4 10.95 20.43 3.49
CA THR A 4 10.38 21.14 4.65
C THR A 4 8.93 20.75 4.88
N GLU A 5 8.24 20.26 3.84
CA GLU A 5 6.86 19.80 3.92
C GLU A 5 6.64 18.58 3.02
N LEU A 6 6.10 17.53 3.60
CA LEU A 6 5.73 16.30 2.92
C LEU A 6 4.21 16.17 2.91
N LEU A 7 3.61 16.44 1.76
CA LEU A 7 2.20 16.25 1.53
C LEU A 7 1.89 14.76 1.43
N CYS A 8 0.87 14.26 2.11
CA CYS A 8 0.46 12.86 2.04
C CYS A 8 -1.05 12.68 1.83
N GLU A 9 -1.45 11.50 1.37
CA GLU A 9 -2.86 11.12 1.31
C GLU A 9 -3.42 10.88 2.72
N GLY A 10 -4.75 10.95 2.85
CA GLY A 10 -5.45 10.60 4.09
C GLY A 10 -5.89 11.81 4.93
N ASN A 11 -6.32 11.51 6.16
CA ASN A 11 -6.88 12.48 7.10
C ASN A 11 -5.84 12.87 8.16
N ALA A 12 -5.91 14.10 8.68
CA ALA A 12 -4.96 14.64 9.66
C ALA A 12 -4.72 13.76 10.90
N HIS A 13 -5.72 12.97 11.31
CA HIS A 13 -5.63 12.07 12.46
C HIS A 13 -5.65 10.59 12.07
N GLY A 14 -5.54 10.28 10.77
CA GLY A 14 -5.50 8.92 10.26
C GLY A 14 -4.22 8.18 10.64
N PRO A 15 -4.25 6.84 10.65
CA PRO A 15 -3.11 6.02 11.02
C PRO A 15 -1.89 6.28 10.13
N ASP A 16 -2.08 6.49 8.83
CA ASP A 16 -1.00 6.67 7.85
C ASP A 16 -0.22 7.96 8.11
N VAL A 17 -0.93 9.08 8.32
CA VAL A 17 -0.33 10.38 8.65
C VAL A 17 0.42 10.32 9.98
N ARG A 18 -0.16 9.64 10.97
CA ARG A 18 0.46 9.46 12.30
C ARG A 18 1.73 8.60 12.22
N LEU A 19 1.68 7.49 11.48
CA LEU A 19 2.82 6.61 11.24
C LEU A 19 3.94 7.40 10.56
N LEU A 20 3.65 8.05 9.44
CA LEU A 20 4.62 8.84 8.68
C LEU A 20 5.25 9.96 9.54
N SER A 21 4.44 10.65 10.35
CA SER A 21 4.92 11.68 11.28
C SER A 21 5.90 11.13 12.32
N ILE A 22 5.66 9.91 12.83
CA ILE A 22 6.54 9.28 13.81
C ILE A 22 7.83 8.79 13.14
N ILE A 23 7.74 8.14 11.98
CA ILE A 23 8.89 7.66 11.21
C ILE A 23 9.81 8.82 10.80
N LEU A 24 9.25 9.97 10.43
CA LEU A 24 9.99 11.16 10.01
C LEU A 24 10.30 12.13 11.16
N ARG A 25 10.00 11.77 12.41
CA ARG A 25 10.29 12.62 13.58
C ARG A 25 11.76 13.04 13.63
N GLY A 26 12.02 14.32 13.85
CA GLY A 26 13.39 14.87 13.88
C GLY A 26 14.03 15.11 12.51
N ALA A 27 13.34 14.85 11.40
CA ALA A 27 13.84 15.18 10.05
C ALA A 27 13.67 16.66 9.66
N GLY A 28 13.09 17.50 10.55
CA GLY A 28 12.91 18.93 10.31
C GLY A 28 11.83 19.29 9.29
N LEU A 29 10.85 18.40 9.06
CA LEU A 29 9.77 18.58 8.11
C LEU A 29 8.38 18.43 8.75
N ALA A 30 7.38 19.06 8.16
CA ALA A 30 5.97 18.84 8.48
C ALA A 30 5.38 17.76 7.58
N VAL A 31 4.58 16.85 8.14
CA VAL A 31 3.77 15.90 7.38
C VAL A 31 2.34 16.44 7.33
N THR A 32 1.89 16.83 6.13
CA THR A 32 0.61 17.52 5.95
C THR A 32 -0.33 16.65 5.10
N PRO A 33 -1.55 16.32 5.57
CA PRO A 33 -2.54 15.66 4.72
C PRO A 33 -3.00 16.61 3.61
N SER A 34 -3.03 16.16 2.37
CA SER A 34 -3.42 16.97 1.21
C SER A 34 -4.75 16.54 0.57
N GLY A 35 -5.50 15.64 1.20
CA GLY A 35 -6.80 15.18 0.71
C GLY A 35 -6.70 14.12 -0.41
N GLY A 36 -7.67 14.14 -1.33
CA GLY A 36 -7.88 13.07 -2.31
C GLY A 36 -6.87 13.01 -3.46
N LYS A 37 -6.82 11.84 -4.12
CA LYS A 37 -5.86 11.46 -5.18
C LYS A 37 -5.93 12.34 -6.46
N ASP A 38 -7.07 12.98 -6.70
CA ASP A 38 -7.34 13.70 -7.95
C ASP A 38 -6.60 15.05 -7.99
N GLY A 39 -5.68 15.21 -8.94
CA GLY A 39 -4.90 16.45 -9.11
C GLY A 39 -3.70 16.61 -8.18
N PHE A 40 -3.45 15.64 -7.30
CA PHE A 40 -2.38 15.69 -6.30
C PHE A 40 -0.98 16.05 -6.84
N PRO A 41 -0.47 15.49 -7.96
CA PRO A 41 0.82 15.92 -8.49
C PRO A 41 0.84 17.37 -8.98
N ASN A 42 -0.29 17.89 -9.49
CA ASN A 42 -0.36 19.28 -9.92
C ASN A 42 -0.36 20.24 -8.73
N THR A 43 -1.02 19.87 -7.62
CA THR A 43 -0.97 20.62 -6.36
C THR A 43 0.46 20.74 -5.84
N VAL A 44 1.20 19.62 -5.80
CA VAL A 44 2.59 19.59 -5.32
C VAL A 44 3.49 20.47 -6.17
N ILE A 45 3.34 20.40 -7.49
CA ILE A 45 4.12 21.22 -8.41
C ILE A 45 3.75 22.70 -8.27
N ALA A 46 2.47 23.03 -8.13
CA ALA A 46 2.02 24.39 -7.84
C ALA A 46 2.66 24.95 -6.55
N TRP A 47 2.64 24.16 -5.47
CA TRP A 47 3.23 24.54 -4.18
C TRP A 47 4.75 24.74 -4.28
N ARG A 48 5.43 23.93 -5.10
CA ARG A 48 6.87 24.08 -5.33
C ARG A 48 7.30 25.40 -5.96
N HIS A 49 6.40 26.12 -6.64
CA HIS A 49 6.72 27.45 -7.13
C HIS A 49 6.99 28.43 -5.98
N SER A 50 6.27 28.30 -4.86
CA SER A 50 6.41 29.16 -3.67
C SER A 50 7.31 28.57 -2.59
N ASN A 51 7.30 27.23 -2.42
CA ASN A 51 8.17 26.52 -1.50
C ASN A 51 8.87 25.38 -2.25
N PRO A 52 10.11 25.57 -2.74
CA PRO A 52 10.80 24.56 -3.54
C PRO A 52 11.08 23.28 -2.75
N ASN A 53 10.91 23.25 -1.42
CA ASN A 53 11.17 22.11 -0.57
C ASN A 53 9.92 21.28 -0.21
N VAL A 54 8.83 21.43 -0.96
CA VAL A 54 7.63 20.58 -0.82
C VAL A 54 7.83 19.29 -1.60
N CYS A 55 7.50 18.14 -1.00
CA CYS A 55 7.39 16.86 -1.69
C CYS A 55 6.05 16.19 -1.37
N ALA A 56 5.72 15.15 -2.13
CA ALA A 56 4.55 14.34 -1.91
C ALA A 56 4.88 12.91 -1.49
N PHE A 57 3.92 12.29 -0.85
CA PHE A 57 3.95 10.90 -0.45
C PHE A 57 2.59 10.27 -0.74
N LYS A 58 2.55 9.13 -1.44
CA LYS A 58 1.28 8.46 -1.75
C LYS A 58 1.37 6.94 -1.78
N ASP A 59 0.23 6.28 -1.76
CA ASP A 59 0.13 4.83 -1.95
C ASP A 59 0.47 4.43 -3.40
N ASN A 60 1.11 3.27 -3.56
CA ASN A 60 1.37 2.67 -4.88
C ASN A 60 0.15 1.89 -5.44
N ASP A 61 -0.91 1.68 -4.63
CA ASP A 61 -2.12 0.91 -4.98
C ASP A 61 -1.83 -0.45 -5.65
N PHE A 62 -2.84 -1.10 -6.25
CA PHE A 62 -2.59 -2.26 -7.11
C PHE A 62 -1.95 -1.83 -8.43
N PRO A 63 -0.95 -2.58 -8.95
CA PRO A 63 -0.32 -2.24 -10.21
C PRO A 63 -1.33 -2.35 -11.35
N ARG A 64 -1.44 -1.30 -12.18
CA ARG A 64 -2.23 -1.35 -13.43
C ARG A 64 -1.63 -2.27 -14.49
N LYS A 65 -0.35 -2.61 -14.37
CA LYS A 65 0.35 -3.58 -15.22
C LYS A 65 0.91 -4.71 -14.35
N PRO A 66 0.04 -5.55 -13.77
CA PRO A 66 0.45 -6.50 -12.76
C PRO A 66 1.44 -7.54 -13.29
N LEU A 67 1.32 -7.99 -14.55
CA LEU A 67 2.22 -8.99 -15.13
C LEU A 67 3.67 -8.52 -15.34
N GLY A 68 3.91 -7.21 -15.32
CA GLY A 68 5.25 -6.63 -15.34
C GLY A 68 5.74 -6.17 -13.97
N TRP A 69 4.99 -6.47 -12.90
CA TRP A 69 5.37 -6.08 -11.56
C TRP A 69 6.54 -6.92 -11.06
N VAL A 70 7.46 -6.24 -10.38
CA VAL A 70 8.59 -6.84 -9.68
C VAL A 70 8.64 -6.27 -8.27
N PRO A 71 9.09 -7.05 -7.26
CA PRO A 71 9.27 -6.53 -5.93
C PRO A 71 10.28 -5.37 -5.96
N HIS A 72 9.92 -4.26 -5.30
CA HIS A 72 10.82 -3.13 -5.18
C HIS A 72 11.93 -3.46 -4.18
N PRO A 73 13.19 -3.02 -4.44
CA PRO A 73 14.26 -3.19 -3.48
C PRO A 73 13.92 -2.51 -2.15
N VAL A 74 13.96 -3.27 -1.07
CA VAL A 74 13.67 -2.83 0.30
C VAL A 74 14.52 -1.63 0.73
N SER A 75 15.72 -1.49 0.18
CA SER A 75 16.67 -0.42 0.49
C SER A 75 16.47 0.85 -0.35
N LYS A 76 15.38 0.99 -1.12
CA LYS A 76 15.19 2.14 -1.99
C LYS A 76 13.75 2.66 -1.95
N ALA A 77 13.62 3.94 -1.64
CA ALA A 77 12.34 4.65 -1.76
C ALA A 77 11.87 4.67 -3.22
N LEU A 78 10.59 4.38 -3.46
CA LEU A 78 10.02 4.37 -4.80
C LEU A 78 9.73 5.82 -5.24
N GLU A 79 10.51 6.32 -6.20
CA GLU A 79 10.32 7.67 -6.71
C GLU A 79 9.02 7.80 -7.50
N TRP A 80 8.31 8.91 -7.30
CA TRP A 80 7.15 9.29 -8.07
C TRP A 80 7.49 10.44 -8.99
N GLN A 81 7.51 10.16 -10.29
CA GLN A 81 7.75 11.16 -11.31
C GLN A 81 6.52 11.30 -12.22
N VAL A 82 6.24 12.52 -12.69
CA VAL A 82 5.22 12.79 -13.70
C VAL A 82 5.85 13.30 -14.98
N LYS A 83 5.39 12.79 -16.12
CA LYS A 83 5.80 13.29 -17.43
C LYS A 83 4.99 14.53 -17.78
N ARG A 84 5.69 15.59 -18.16
CA ARG A 84 5.16 16.84 -18.72
C ARG A 84 5.88 17.14 -20.04
N ASP A 85 5.45 18.20 -20.72
CA ASP A 85 5.98 18.58 -22.04
C ASP A 85 7.48 18.90 -21.98
N ASP A 86 7.95 19.40 -20.84
CA ASP A 86 9.34 19.77 -20.54
C ASP A 86 10.16 18.66 -19.87
N GLY A 87 9.59 17.46 -19.70
CA GLY A 87 10.32 16.28 -19.22
C GLY A 87 9.68 15.58 -18.01
N HIS A 88 10.51 14.86 -17.25
CA HIS A 88 10.08 14.15 -16.05
C HIS A 88 10.32 15.00 -14.81
N HIS A 89 9.25 15.23 -14.06
CA HIS A 89 9.29 16.00 -12.80
C HIS A 89 9.11 15.06 -11.62
N MET A 90 10.09 15.04 -10.72
CA MET A 90 9.99 14.34 -9.46
C MET A 90 8.94 15.02 -8.58
N VAL A 91 7.90 14.31 -8.17
CA VAL A 91 6.81 14.79 -7.30
C VAL A 91 7.06 14.41 -5.85
N GLY A 92 7.70 13.27 -5.60
CA GLY A 92 8.01 12.78 -4.27
C GLY A 92 8.13 11.27 -4.32
N TRP A 93 7.56 10.55 -3.36
CA TRP A 93 7.70 9.10 -3.26
C TRP A 93 6.36 8.38 -3.19
N MET A 94 6.41 7.11 -3.54
CA MET A 94 5.34 6.14 -3.34
C MET A 94 5.76 5.16 -2.26
N TRP A 95 4.82 4.73 -1.42
CA TRP A 95 5.01 3.58 -0.55
C TRP A 95 4.30 2.36 -1.13
N GLY A 96 4.92 1.20 -0.96
CA GLY A 96 4.23 -0.06 -1.12
C GLY A 96 3.18 -0.25 -0.02
N ARG A 97 2.40 -1.32 -0.15
CA ARG A 97 1.41 -1.64 0.88
C ARG A 97 2.08 -2.02 2.20
N LYS A 98 3.29 -2.58 2.18
CA LYS A 98 4.01 -3.03 3.38
C LYS A 98 4.30 -1.87 4.34
N GLU A 99 4.65 -0.73 3.79
CA GLU A 99 5.16 0.43 4.52
C GLU A 99 4.05 1.28 5.14
N ILE A 100 2.82 1.16 4.65
CA ILE A 100 1.64 1.88 5.16
C ILE A 100 0.58 0.89 5.64
N GLU A 101 -0.18 0.33 4.69
CA GLU A 101 -1.42 -0.40 4.97
C GLU A 101 -1.14 -1.67 5.79
N ASN A 102 -0.05 -2.35 5.47
CA ASN A 102 0.36 -3.60 6.06
C ASN A 102 1.42 -3.40 7.16
N TYR A 103 1.83 -2.16 7.44
CA TYR A 103 2.82 -1.88 8.49
C TYR A 103 2.32 -2.39 9.84
N PHE A 104 1.05 -2.11 10.15
CA PHE A 104 0.41 -2.50 11.41
C PHE A 104 0.15 -4.00 11.56
N ILE A 105 0.43 -4.79 10.53
CA ILE A 105 0.30 -6.26 10.55
C ILE A 105 1.61 -6.94 10.14
N ASP A 106 2.69 -6.18 10.01
CA ASP A 106 4.00 -6.74 9.69
C ASP A 106 4.52 -7.55 10.91
N PRO A 107 4.95 -8.81 10.72
CA PRO A 107 5.43 -9.65 11.80
C PRO A 107 6.57 -9.06 12.62
N ASP A 108 7.50 -8.32 11.99
CA ASP A 108 8.62 -7.68 12.67
C ASP A 108 8.15 -6.48 13.49
N VAL A 109 7.23 -5.68 12.94
CA VAL A 109 6.60 -4.56 13.65
C VAL A 109 5.83 -5.04 14.86
N LEU A 110 5.01 -6.09 14.70
CA LEU A 110 4.22 -6.64 15.80
C LEU A 110 5.09 -7.29 16.87
N ALA A 111 6.14 -8.01 16.47
CA ALA A 111 7.06 -8.59 17.44
C ALA A 111 7.70 -7.53 18.33
N ARG A 112 8.11 -6.38 17.75
CA ARG A 112 8.63 -5.25 18.52
C ARG A 112 7.55 -4.59 19.39
N ALA A 113 6.39 -4.23 18.82
CA ALA A 113 5.35 -3.50 19.54
C ALA A 113 4.70 -4.30 20.70
N PHE A 114 4.63 -5.62 20.56
CA PHE A 114 4.00 -6.50 21.56
C PHE A 114 5.02 -7.31 22.37
N GLY A 115 6.32 -7.14 22.12
CA GLY A 115 7.38 -7.91 22.80
C GLY A 115 7.24 -9.41 22.57
N TRP A 116 6.93 -9.82 21.34
CA TRP A 116 6.84 -11.24 21.01
C TRP A 116 8.22 -11.88 20.93
N ASP A 117 8.29 -13.11 21.41
CA ASP A 117 9.41 -14.00 21.12
C ASP A 117 9.28 -14.63 19.74
N ASP A 118 10.31 -15.36 19.33
CA ASP A 118 10.36 -16.04 18.03
C ASP A 118 9.23 -17.06 17.86
N ALA A 119 8.81 -17.72 18.96
CA ALA A 119 7.75 -18.72 18.92
C ALA A 119 6.38 -18.08 18.61
N LYS A 120 6.05 -16.98 19.29
CA LYS A 120 4.80 -16.25 19.04
C LYS A 120 4.80 -15.59 17.66
N LYS A 121 5.95 -15.05 17.22
CA LYS A 121 6.12 -14.53 15.85
C LYS A 121 5.92 -15.63 14.80
N ALA A 122 6.51 -16.81 14.99
CA ALA A 122 6.34 -17.95 14.08
C ALA A 122 4.88 -18.42 14.03
N GLY A 123 4.20 -18.45 15.18
CA GLY A 123 2.76 -18.76 15.25
C GLY A 123 1.92 -17.75 14.46
N TYR A 124 2.21 -16.45 14.59
CA TYR A 124 1.54 -15.40 13.82
C TYR A 124 1.80 -15.52 12.31
N LEU A 125 3.04 -15.78 11.91
CA LEU A 125 3.40 -16.04 10.51
C LEU A 125 2.59 -17.20 9.92
N ALA A 126 2.46 -18.31 10.63
CA ALA A 126 1.66 -19.45 10.18
C ALA A 126 0.17 -19.11 9.98
N LEU A 127 -0.38 -18.22 10.82
CA LEU A 127 -1.74 -17.70 10.64
C LEU A 127 -1.85 -16.78 9.42
N LEU A 128 -0.88 -15.87 9.23
CA LEU A 128 -0.82 -15.01 8.04
C LEU A 128 -0.73 -15.81 6.75
N GLU A 129 0.08 -16.85 6.70
CA GLU A 129 0.21 -17.73 5.53
C GLU A 129 -1.14 -18.34 5.11
N ARG A 130 -1.97 -18.73 6.09
CA ARG A 130 -3.34 -19.21 5.83
C ARG A 130 -4.22 -18.09 5.29
N ILE A 131 -4.12 -16.89 5.85
CA ILE A 131 -4.87 -15.73 5.36
C ILE A 131 -4.49 -15.39 3.92
N PHE A 132 -3.21 -15.45 3.57
CA PHE A 132 -2.75 -15.20 2.22
C PHE A 132 -3.27 -16.27 1.24
N ASP A 133 -3.27 -17.53 1.64
CA ASP A 133 -3.86 -18.61 0.85
C ASP A 133 -5.37 -18.37 0.63
N ASP A 134 -6.10 -17.98 1.68
CA ASP A 134 -7.54 -17.68 1.64
C ASP A 134 -7.88 -16.43 0.80
N LEU A 135 -6.94 -15.48 0.67
CA LEU A 135 -7.14 -14.24 -0.07
C LEU A 135 -6.64 -14.30 -1.51
N ALA A 136 -5.93 -15.36 -1.92
CA ALA A 136 -5.28 -15.45 -3.23
C ALA A 136 -6.25 -15.16 -4.39
N CYS A 137 -7.42 -15.79 -4.38
CA CYS A 137 -8.42 -15.63 -5.46
C CYS A 137 -9.00 -14.21 -5.48
N ALA A 138 -9.39 -13.69 -4.30
CA ALA A 138 -9.92 -12.34 -4.19
C ALA A 138 -8.89 -11.28 -4.62
N THR A 139 -7.62 -11.43 -4.21
CA THR A 139 -6.54 -10.52 -4.63
C THR A 139 -6.34 -10.54 -6.14
N ALA A 140 -6.29 -11.72 -6.76
CA ALA A 140 -6.17 -11.85 -8.23
C ALA A 140 -7.34 -11.17 -8.96
N ALA A 141 -8.58 -11.37 -8.49
CA ALA A 141 -9.77 -10.74 -9.07
C ALA A 141 -9.72 -9.21 -8.97
N ARG A 142 -9.28 -8.66 -7.83
CA ARG A 142 -9.12 -7.20 -7.66
C ARG A 142 -8.04 -6.63 -8.56
N MET A 143 -6.93 -7.34 -8.73
CA MET A 143 -5.84 -6.93 -9.61
C MET A 143 -6.28 -6.94 -11.07
N ALA A 144 -7.01 -7.97 -11.49
CA ALA A 144 -7.60 -8.05 -12.83
C ALA A 144 -8.56 -6.87 -13.08
N LEU A 145 -9.47 -6.59 -12.15
CA LEU A 145 -10.35 -5.42 -12.22
C LEU A 145 -9.55 -4.11 -12.32
N THR A 146 -8.50 -3.95 -11.52
CA THR A 146 -7.67 -2.72 -11.55
C THR A 146 -6.93 -2.55 -12.87
N ALA A 147 -6.42 -3.64 -13.44
CA ALA A 147 -5.69 -3.63 -14.71
C ALA A 147 -6.60 -3.36 -15.91
N CYS A 148 -7.81 -3.93 -15.90
CA CYS A 148 -8.75 -3.84 -17.01
C CYS A 148 -9.71 -2.63 -16.92
N ALA A 149 -9.95 -2.09 -15.72
CA ALA A 149 -10.86 -0.96 -15.55
C ALA A 149 -10.32 0.34 -16.19
N PRO A 150 -11.15 1.06 -16.97
CA PRO A 150 -10.76 2.32 -17.59
C PRO A 150 -10.35 3.36 -16.55
N LEU A 151 -9.32 4.15 -16.85
CA LEU A 151 -8.82 5.21 -15.95
C LEU A 151 -9.89 6.23 -15.52
N ARG A 152 -10.87 6.50 -16.38
CA ARG A 152 -11.90 7.53 -16.15
C ARG A 152 -13.16 7.03 -15.44
N ASN A 153 -13.35 5.71 -15.34
CA ASN A 153 -14.55 5.12 -14.75
C ASN A 153 -14.18 4.28 -13.53
N ARG A 154 -14.66 4.71 -12.35
CA ARG A 154 -14.48 3.95 -11.10
C ARG A 154 -15.37 2.70 -11.17
N VAL A 155 -14.81 1.60 -11.62
CA VAL A 155 -15.40 0.27 -11.41
C VAL A 155 -15.19 -0.08 -9.94
N ASP A 156 -16.24 -0.57 -9.26
CA ASP A 156 -16.08 -1.05 -7.89
C ASP A 156 -15.14 -2.26 -7.91
N THR A 157 -14.01 -2.14 -7.18
CA THR A 157 -13.04 -3.22 -7.04
C THR A 157 -13.29 -4.05 -5.79
N LYS A 158 -14.46 -3.90 -5.15
CA LYS A 158 -14.90 -4.81 -4.09
C LYS A 158 -15.26 -6.15 -4.72
N VAL A 159 -14.53 -7.17 -4.28
CA VAL A 159 -14.84 -8.56 -4.57
C VAL A 159 -15.08 -9.28 -3.24
N PRO A 160 -15.93 -10.31 -3.22
CA PRO A 160 -16.06 -11.18 -2.06
C PRO A 160 -14.72 -11.84 -1.69
N LEU A 161 -14.42 -11.93 -0.39
CA LEU A 161 -13.12 -12.44 0.10
C LEU A 161 -13.08 -13.96 0.30
N ASN A 162 -14.23 -14.63 0.23
CA ASN A 162 -14.38 -16.05 0.54
C ASN A 162 -14.82 -16.87 -0.68
N ASP A 163 -15.06 -16.23 -1.82
CA ASP A 163 -15.58 -16.88 -3.01
C ASP A 163 -14.50 -17.76 -3.67
N SER A 164 -14.94 -18.89 -4.21
CA SER A 164 -14.11 -19.78 -5.04
C SER A 164 -13.69 -19.08 -6.35
N PRO A 165 -12.69 -19.60 -7.07
CA PRO A 165 -12.36 -19.11 -8.40
C PRO A 165 -13.56 -19.03 -9.35
N GLU A 166 -14.41 -20.06 -9.37
CA GLU A 166 -15.58 -20.15 -10.23
C GLU A 166 -16.66 -19.13 -9.83
N GLU A 167 -16.84 -18.89 -8.52
CA GLU A 167 -17.72 -17.84 -8.01
C GLU A 167 -17.22 -16.45 -8.41
N LEU A 168 -15.91 -16.21 -8.31
CA LEU A 168 -15.29 -14.96 -8.72
C LEU A 168 -15.35 -14.76 -10.23
N GLU A 169 -15.21 -15.80 -11.07
CA GLU A 169 -15.41 -15.68 -12.52
C GLU A 169 -16.82 -15.23 -12.87
N ARG A 170 -17.83 -15.83 -12.23
CA ARG A 170 -19.23 -15.39 -12.40
C ARG A 170 -19.40 -13.94 -11.94
N HIS A 171 -18.78 -13.57 -10.82
CA HIS A 171 -18.81 -12.22 -10.29
C HIS A 171 -18.18 -11.20 -11.26
N LEU A 172 -16.99 -11.49 -11.78
CA LEU A 172 -16.27 -10.65 -12.74
C LEU A 172 -17.02 -10.52 -14.07
N THR A 173 -17.62 -11.60 -14.55
CA THR A 173 -18.46 -11.61 -15.75
C THR A 173 -19.66 -10.66 -15.58
N ARG A 174 -20.32 -10.72 -14.42
CA ARG A 174 -21.42 -9.81 -14.09
C ARG A 174 -20.97 -8.36 -14.03
N ILE A 175 -19.85 -8.06 -13.36
CA ILE A 175 -19.28 -6.70 -13.36
C ILE A 175 -19.02 -6.23 -14.79
N ALA A 176 -18.37 -7.03 -15.62
CA ALA A 176 -18.10 -6.67 -17.02
C ALA A 176 -19.38 -6.40 -17.80
N HIS A 177 -20.43 -7.21 -17.59
CA HIS A 177 -21.73 -7.01 -18.21
C HIS A 177 -22.39 -5.69 -17.77
N ASP A 178 -22.47 -5.43 -16.46
CA ASP A 178 -23.07 -4.21 -15.89
C ASP A 178 -22.34 -2.94 -16.35
N HIS A 179 -21.07 -3.07 -16.68
CA HIS A 179 -20.18 -1.98 -17.08
C HIS A 179 -19.88 -1.92 -18.59
N SER A 180 -20.51 -2.79 -19.38
CA SER A 180 -20.29 -2.90 -20.83
C SER A 180 -20.73 -1.65 -21.61
N THR A 181 -21.84 -1.03 -21.22
CA THR A 181 -22.45 0.10 -21.93
C THR A 181 -21.82 1.45 -21.59
N ASN A 182 -21.41 1.66 -20.34
CA ASN A 182 -20.91 2.96 -19.86
C ASN A 182 -19.38 3.03 -19.72
N THR A 183 -18.70 1.89 -19.57
CA THR A 183 -17.25 1.89 -19.28
C THR A 183 -16.42 1.12 -20.28
N ALA A 184 -17.03 0.38 -21.21
CA ALA A 184 -16.33 -0.45 -22.19
C ALA A 184 -15.35 -1.46 -21.53
N LEU A 185 -15.72 -2.01 -20.38
CA LEU A 185 -14.97 -3.07 -19.73
C LEU A 185 -15.12 -4.37 -20.54
N ASP A 186 -14.02 -4.84 -21.10
CA ASP A 186 -13.95 -6.06 -21.90
C ASP A 186 -13.91 -7.28 -20.98
N GLY A 187 -15.03 -8.02 -20.93
CA GLY A 187 -15.20 -9.17 -20.04
C GLY A 187 -14.22 -10.30 -20.33
N GLN A 188 -13.89 -10.55 -21.60
CA GLN A 188 -12.93 -11.61 -21.94
C GLN A 188 -11.52 -11.23 -21.46
N LYS A 189 -11.08 -9.99 -21.72
CA LYS A 189 -9.78 -9.52 -21.21
C LYS A 189 -9.71 -9.53 -19.68
N LEU A 190 -10.82 -9.23 -19.00
CA LEU A 190 -10.89 -9.29 -17.55
C LEU A 190 -10.71 -10.72 -17.02
N LEU A 191 -11.39 -11.69 -17.62
CA LEU A 191 -11.26 -13.11 -17.23
C LEU A 191 -9.87 -13.65 -17.56
N ASP A 192 -9.33 -13.33 -18.74
CA ASP A 192 -7.97 -13.72 -19.13
C ASP A 192 -6.94 -13.16 -18.13
N ALA A 193 -7.09 -11.90 -17.73
CA ALA A 193 -6.23 -11.29 -16.71
C ALA A 193 -6.38 -11.99 -15.35
N PHE A 194 -7.60 -12.33 -14.93
CA PHE A 194 -7.82 -13.07 -13.68
C PHE A 194 -7.11 -14.45 -13.70
N HIS A 195 -7.27 -15.22 -14.78
CA HIS A 195 -6.63 -16.52 -14.93
C HIS A 195 -5.10 -16.45 -14.97
N GLN A 196 -4.54 -15.40 -15.57
CA GLN A 196 -3.09 -15.18 -15.59
C GLN A 196 -2.55 -14.76 -14.21
N LEU A 197 -3.32 -14.00 -13.43
CA LEU A 197 -2.90 -13.49 -12.13
C LEU A 197 -3.10 -14.48 -10.99
N LEU A 198 -4.10 -15.36 -11.08
CA LEU A 198 -4.43 -16.30 -10.01
C LEU A 198 -3.24 -17.19 -9.59
N PRO A 199 -2.46 -17.80 -10.50
CA PRO A 199 -1.26 -18.54 -10.12
C PRO A 199 -0.22 -17.68 -9.40
N GLN A 200 -0.10 -16.39 -9.74
CA GLN A 200 0.85 -15.47 -9.11
C GLN A 200 0.47 -15.10 -7.67
N CYS A 201 -0.84 -15.14 -7.34
CA CYS A 201 -1.35 -14.92 -5.99
C CYS A 201 -1.40 -16.19 -5.13
N ARG A 202 -1.17 -17.37 -5.70
CA ARG A 202 -1.12 -18.66 -4.98
C ARG A 202 0.32 -19.01 -4.56
N ARG A 203 0.47 -20.00 -3.68
CA ARG A 203 1.77 -20.47 -3.18
C ARG A 203 2.74 -20.76 -4.33
N GLY A 204 3.95 -20.19 -4.24
CA GLY A 204 4.98 -20.25 -5.29
C GLY A 204 4.85 -19.19 -6.39
N GLY A 205 3.84 -18.32 -6.33
CA GLY A 205 3.68 -17.17 -7.20
C GLY A 205 4.32 -15.91 -6.63
N ILE A 206 4.78 -15.00 -7.50
CA ILE A 206 5.57 -13.84 -7.08
C ILE A 206 4.81 -12.89 -6.14
N PHE A 207 3.49 -12.72 -6.34
CA PHE A 207 2.69 -11.87 -5.47
C PHE A 207 2.45 -12.52 -4.11
N ARG A 208 2.37 -13.84 -4.06
CA ARG A 208 2.21 -14.59 -2.82
C ARG A 208 3.48 -14.55 -1.97
N ASP A 209 4.64 -14.67 -2.60
CA ASP A 209 5.94 -14.59 -1.93
C ASP A 209 6.20 -13.17 -1.39
N ASN A 210 5.50 -12.17 -1.95
CA ASN A 210 5.56 -10.76 -1.54
C ASN A 210 4.20 -10.26 -1.03
N ALA A 211 3.44 -11.11 -0.32
CA ALA A 211 2.04 -10.83 0.03
C ALA A 211 1.87 -9.50 0.77
N LEU A 212 2.74 -9.16 1.74
CA LEU A 212 2.67 -7.88 2.46
C LEU A 212 2.92 -6.65 1.56
N MET A 213 3.51 -6.81 0.38
CA MET A 213 3.67 -5.71 -0.58
C MET A 213 2.48 -5.60 -1.55
N VAL A 214 1.73 -6.68 -1.75
CA VAL A 214 0.73 -6.78 -2.83
C VAL A 214 -0.70 -6.88 -2.30
N PHE A 215 -0.93 -7.67 -1.26
CA PHE A 215 -2.26 -7.95 -0.72
C PHE A 215 -2.73 -6.74 0.09
N ALA A 216 -4.01 -6.40 -0.05
CA ALA A 216 -4.59 -5.27 0.66
C ALA A 216 -4.73 -5.57 2.16
N GLY A 217 -4.13 -4.76 3.03
CA GLY A 217 -4.20 -4.87 4.48
C GLY A 217 -5.60 -4.88 5.05
N LYS A 218 -6.52 -4.09 4.49
CA LYS A 218 -7.93 -4.16 4.91
C LYS A 218 -8.55 -5.55 4.71
N ASN A 219 -8.15 -6.27 3.65
CA ASN A 219 -8.63 -7.63 3.41
C ASN A 219 -7.97 -8.61 4.39
N ILE A 220 -6.67 -8.42 4.66
CA ILE A 220 -5.92 -9.23 5.63
C ILE A 220 -6.54 -9.07 7.02
N LEU A 221 -6.72 -7.83 7.49
CA LEU A 221 -7.37 -7.51 8.77
C LEU A 221 -8.77 -8.11 8.88
N ALA A 222 -9.59 -8.01 7.83
CA ALA A 222 -10.92 -8.61 7.81
C ALA A 222 -10.88 -10.14 8.02
N LYS A 223 -9.89 -10.83 7.44
CA LYS A 223 -9.67 -12.27 7.68
C LYS A 223 -9.09 -12.55 9.07
N MET A 224 -8.17 -11.72 9.56
CA MET A 224 -7.60 -11.85 10.91
C MET A 224 -8.69 -11.80 11.99
N GLN A 225 -9.67 -10.91 11.84
CA GLN A 225 -10.81 -10.78 12.76
C GLN A 225 -11.62 -12.08 12.88
N GLN A 226 -11.77 -12.80 11.77
CA GLN A 226 -12.54 -14.04 11.69
C GLN A 226 -11.73 -15.28 12.10
N MET A 227 -10.41 -15.19 12.16
CA MET A 227 -9.52 -16.34 12.35
C MET A 227 -9.51 -16.85 13.80
N SER A 228 -9.73 -18.16 13.98
CA SER A 228 -9.55 -18.84 15.27
C SER A 228 -8.08 -18.89 15.67
N GLY A 229 -7.77 -18.66 16.94
CA GLY A 229 -6.40 -18.69 17.47
C GLY A 229 -5.60 -17.39 17.25
N MET A 230 -6.17 -16.40 16.55
CA MET A 230 -5.59 -15.06 16.49
C MET A 230 -5.79 -14.34 17.83
N ASP A 231 -4.72 -13.71 18.34
CA ASP A 231 -4.73 -12.93 19.58
C ASP A 231 -5.82 -11.85 19.52
N ALA A 232 -6.61 -11.74 20.59
CA ALA A 232 -7.74 -10.81 20.66
C ALA A 232 -7.30 -9.35 20.43
N ALA A 233 -6.09 -8.99 20.87
CA ALA A 233 -5.55 -7.66 20.65
C ALA A 233 -5.30 -7.34 19.16
N LEU A 234 -5.08 -8.36 18.32
CA LEU A 234 -4.87 -8.21 16.88
C LEU A 234 -6.18 -8.15 16.09
N LYS A 235 -7.30 -8.58 16.70
CA LYS A 235 -8.63 -8.54 16.06
C LYS A 235 -9.30 -7.17 16.19
N ASP A 236 -8.96 -6.44 17.25
CA ASP A 236 -9.41 -5.08 17.46
C ASP A 236 -8.46 -4.12 16.72
N VAL A 237 -8.86 -3.69 15.53
CA VAL A 237 -8.02 -2.90 14.61
C VAL A 237 -7.59 -1.59 15.25
N ASP A 238 -8.48 -0.92 15.97
CA ASP A 238 -8.16 0.36 16.61
C ASP A 238 -7.14 0.14 17.74
N LYS A 239 -7.34 -0.88 18.59
CA LYS A 239 -6.34 -1.21 19.63
C LYS A 239 -5.00 -1.64 19.05
N LEU A 240 -5.00 -2.40 17.96
CA LEU A 240 -3.80 -2.82 17.25
C LEU A 240 -2.99 -1.61 16.78
N ILE A 241 -3.65 -0.71 16.04
CA ILE A 241 -3.04 0.51 15.50
C ILE A 241 -2.51 1.37 16.65
N GLU A 242 -3.31 1.62 17.68
CA GLU A 242 -2.86 2.44 18.82
C GLU A 242 -1.67 1.82 19.56
N ARG A 243 -1.66 0.49 19.73
CA ARG A 243 -0.54 -0.20 20.38
C ARG A 243 0.76 -0.04 19.60
N VAL A 244 0.71 -0.22 18.28
CA VAL A 244 1.88 -0.05 17.41
C VAL A 244 2.34 1.41 17.43
N LEU A 245 1.43 2.37 17.23
CA LEU A 245 1.77 3.79 17.21
C LEU A 245 2.33 4.28 18.55
N GLN A 246 1.82 3.79 19.68
CA GLN A 246 2.37 4.13 20.99
C GLN A 246 3.78 3.59 21.16
N SER A 247 4.01 2.33 20.77
CA SER A 247 5.34 1.70 20.86
C SER A 247 6.36 2.45 19.99
N LEU A 248 5.97 2.90 18.79
CA LEU A 248 6.83 3.73 17.93
C LEU A 248 7.14 5.11 18.52
N LYS A 249 6.19 5.73 19.22
CA LYS A 249 6.42 7.03 19.87
C LYS A 249 7.47 6.93 20.97
N ASP A 250 7.46 5.82 21.71
CA ASP A 250 8.35 5.59 22.85
C ASP A 250 9.76 5.12 22.43
N ASP A 251 9.90 4.63 21.19
CA ASP A 251 11.19 4.23 20.61
C ASP A 251 12.00 5.46 20.14
N SER A 252 13.33 5.45 20.32
CA SER A 252 14.22 6.53 19.86
C SER A 252 14.46 6.52 18.35
N ALA A 253 14.36 5.36 17.69
CA ALA A 253 14.65 5.14 16.28
C ALA A 253 13.52 4.34 15.58
N PRO A 254 12.27 4.85 15.56
CA PRO A 254 11.13 4.13 14.98
C PRO A 254 11.28 3.83 13.48
N HIS A 255 12.08 4.61 12.75
CA HIS A 255 12.36 4.41 11.33
C HIS A 255 13.22 3.16 11.05
N GLU A 256 13.91 2.60 12.05
CA GLU A 256 14.73 1.39 11.93
C GLU A 256 13.92 0.10 12.19
N TRP A 257 12.62 0.21 12.42
CA TRP A 257 11.74 -0.94 12.59
C TRP A 257 11.59 -1.75 11.31
N LEU A 258 11.60 -1.07 10.16
CA LEU A 258 11.62 -1.65 8.83
C LEU A 258 12.67 -0.93 7.99
N LEU A 259 13.42 -1.67 7.17
CA LEU A 259 14.44 -1.12 6.28
C LEU A 259 13.83 -0.16 5.24
N GLU A 260 12.61 -0.45 4.81
CA GLU A 260 11.85 0.41 3.90
C GLU A 260 11.63 1.80 4.53
N CYS A 261 11.27 1.87 5.82
CA CYS A 261 11.08 3.13 6.53
C CYS A 261 12.39 3.93 6.66
N THR A 262 13.51 3.25 6.86
CA THR A 262 14.84 3.86 6.87
C THR A 262 15.15 4.46 5.49
N ALA A 263 14.96 3.68 4.42
CA ALA A 263 15.20 4.15 3.04
C ALA A 263 14.35 5.36 2.67
N ILE A 264 13.08 5.42 3.10
CA ILE A 264 12.24 6.60 2.88
C ILE A 264 12.71 7.80 3.68
N ARG A 265 13.05 7.62 4.96
CA ARG A 265 13.59 8.72 5.78
C ARG A 265 14.85 9.30 5.14
N GLU A 266 15.78 8.46 4.72
CA GLU A 266 17.01 8.88 4.05
C GLU A 266 16.72 9.61 2.74
N ALA A 267 15.82 9.08 1.90
CA ALA A 267 15.44 9.71 0.63
C ALA A 267 14.85 11.11 0.84
N VAL A 268 13.99 11.27 1.85
CA VAL A 268 13.39 12.57 2.20
C VAL A 268 14.42 13.57 2.73
N MET A 269 15.34 13.12 3.60
CA MET A 269 16.35 14.00 4.19
C MET A 269 17.45 14.42 3.21
N THR A 270 17.77 13.55 2.24
CA THR A 270 18.83 13.80 1.25
C THR A 270 18.32 14.51 0.01
N TRP A 271 17.01 14.63 -0.15
CA TRP A 271 16.40 15.27 -1.30
C TRP A 271 16.79 16.75 -1.41
N SER A 272 17.09 17.15 -2.64
CA SER A 272 17.29 18.55 -2.99
C SER A 272 16.57 18.82 -4.32
N PRO A 273 15.89 19.96 -4.46
CA PRO A 273 15.35 20.34 -5.76
C PRO A 273 16.52 20.50 -6.74
N ALA A 274 16.34 20.06 -7.99
CA ALA A 274 17.30 20.36 -9.05
C ALA A 274 17.46 21.89 -9.14
N ALA A 275 18.71 22.35 -9.26
CA ALA A 275 18.97 23.78 -9.49
C ALA A 275 18.20 24.19 -10.75
N ARG A 276 17.34 25.21 -10.64
CA ARG A 276 16.66 25.79 -11.80
C ARG A 276 17.77 26.24 -12.78
N GLN A 277 17.85 25.59 -13.93
CA GLN A 277 18.63 26.11 -15.07
C GLN A 277 17.83 27.22 -15.75
#